data_AF-A0A4Y9ZEJ0-F1
#
_entry.id   AF-A0A4Y9ZEJ0-F1
#
_cell.length_a   1.000
_cell.length_b   1.000
_cell.length_c   1.000
_cell.angle_alpha   90.00
_cell.angle_beta   90.00
_cell.angle_gamma   90.00
#
_symmetry.space_group_name_H-M   'P 1'
#
loop_
_entity.id
_entity.type
_entity.pdbx_description
1 polymer ?
#
loop_
_entity_poly.entity_id
_entity_poly.type
_entity_poly.pdbx_seq_one_letter_code
_entity_poly.pdbx_strand_id
1 'polypeptide(L)'
;MEVTIKLLENAMRDALQSCAGNGKGWEDGKGRFLIDGFPRKMDQALKFEEDVCESSLVIFFTTTEEVMLKRLLERGRTSGREDDNVKSITKRFRTYKDQTMPVIEHYDKLHKIDSTASVEVVHAKASQSINKLFAGASAESVAA
;
A
#
# COMPACT_ATOMS: atom_id res chain seq x y z
N MET A 1 15.02 -12.34 -0.17
CA MET A 1 14.25 -11.10 0.00
C MET A 1 14.60 -10.07 -1.07
N GLU A 2 15.89 -10.00 -1.45
CA GLU A 2 16.41 -9.28 -2.63
C GLU A 2 15.67 -9.56 -3.93
N VAL A 3 15.19 -10.80 -4.14
CA VAL A 3 14.41 -11.18 -5.32
C VAL A 3 13.15 -10.32 -5.50
N THR A 4 12.37 -10.05 -4.45
CA THR A 4 11.11 -9.28 -4.58
C THR A 4 11.39 -7.83 -4.97
N ILE A 5 12.41 -7.21 -4.36
CA ILE A 5 12.80 -5.83 -4.68
C ILE A 5 13.29 -5.76 -6.12
N LYS A 6 14.12 -6.71 -6.56
CA LYS A 6 14.59 -6.75 -7.94
C LYS A 6 13.47 -6.97 -8.95
N LEU A 7 12.48 -7.80 -8.62
CA LEU A 7 11.28 -7.98 -9.45
C LEU A 7 10.46 -6.70 -9.55
N LEU A 8 10.26 -5.97 -8.45
CA LEU A 8 9.57 -4.68 -8.46
C LEU A 8 10.35 -3.64 -9.27
N GLU A 9 11.65 -3.53 -9.05
CA GLU A 9 12.53 -2.61 -9.80
C GLU A 9 12.45 -2.87 -11.31
N ASN A 10 12.60 -4.12 -11.73
CA ASN A 10 12.54 -4.49 -13.14
C ASN A 10 11.15 -4.18 -13.72
N ALA A 11 10.07 -4.56 -13.03
CA ALA A 11 8.71 -4.28 -13.49
C ALA A 11 8.42 -2.78 -13.63
N MET A 12 8.90 -1.97 -12.68
CA MET A 12 8.78 -0.50 -12.73
C MET A 12 9.58 0.08 -13.89
N ARG A 13 10.82 -0.40 -14.09
CA ARG A 13 11.69 0.03 -15.19
C ARG A 13 11.09 -0.32 -16.56
N ASP A 14 10.58 -1.53 -16.72
CA ASP A 14 9.95 -1.99 -17.95
C ASP A 14 8.69 -1.16 -18.26
N ALA A 15 7.85 -0.93 -17.25
CA ALA A 15 6.66 -0.11 -17.40
C ALA A 15 6.99 1.36 -17.78
N LEU A 16 8.05 1.93 -17.21
CA LEU A 16 8.54 3.26 -17.59
C LEU A 16 8.97 3.33 -19.06
N GLN A 17 9.54 2.25 -19.59
CA GLN A 17 9.97 2.18 -20.99
C GLN A 17 8.80 1.92 -21.95
N SER A 18 7.80 1.12 -21.54
CA SER A 18 6.70 0.70 -22.42
C SER A 18 5.47 1.62 -22.39
N CYS A 19 5.25 2.36 -21.29
CA CYS A 19 4.02 3.11 -21.05
C CYS A 19 4.17 4.63 -21.14
N ALA A 20 5.35 5.13 -21.56
CA ALA A 20 5.58 6.54 -21.79
C ALA A 20 4.52 7.12 -22.76
N GLY A 21 3.56 7.88 -22.24
CA GLY A 21 2.50 8.55 -23.01
C GLY A 21 1.11 7.89 -23.05
N ASN A 22 0.87 6.75 -22.38
CA ASN A 22 -0.43 6.05 -22.45
C ASN A 22 -1.24 6.14 -21.15
N GLY A 23 -2.11 7.15 -21.05
CA GLY A 23 -3.18 7.25 -20.04
C GLY A 23 -2.98 8.35 -18.98
N LYS A 24 -4.05 8.66 -18.25
CA LYS A 24 -4.19 9.79 -17.32
C LYS A 24 -3.15 9.87 -16.18
N GLY A 25 -2.35 8.82 -15.99
CA GLY A 25 -1.28 8.72 -15.01
C GLY A 25 0.14 8.86 -15.57
N TRP A 26 0.29 9.14 -16.86
CA TRP A 26 1.58 9.17 -17.58
C TRP A 26 1.83 10.48 -18.35
N GLU A 27 0.92 11.46 -18.21
CA GLU A 27 0.84 12.67 -19.06
C GLU A 27 1.97 13.68 -18.80
N ASP A 28 2.59 13.66 -17.62
CA ASP A 28 3.65 14.59 -17.20
C ASP A 28 5.06 13.97 -17.28
N GLY A 29 5.21 12.85 -17.98
CA GLY A 29 6.48 12.13 -18.10
C GLY A 29 6.91 11.38 -16.84
N LYS A 30 6.03 11.28 -15.82
CA LYS A 30 6.29 10.50 -14.61
C LYS A 30 5.46 9.22 -14.62
N GLY A 31 6.12 8.07 -14.45
CA GLY A 31 5.45 6.81 -14.16
C GLY A 31 4.94 6.76 -12.72
N ARG A 32 3.71 6.30 -12.54
CA ARG A 32 3.05 6.22 -11.23
C ARG A 32 2.73 4.77 -10.91
N PHE A 33 3.16 4.32 -9.74
CA PHE A 33 3.04 2.93 -9.30
C PHE A 33 2.30 2.86 -7.98
N LEU A 34 1.36 1.91 -7.88
CA LEU A 34 0.75 1.54 -6.62
C LEU A 34 1.32 0.19 -6.19
N ILE A 35 2.09 0.19 -5.11
CA ILE A 35 2.68 -1.02 -4.54
C ILE A 35 1.80 -1.45 -3.36
N ASP A 36 0.93 -2.44 -3.59
CA ASP A 36 0.02 -2.95 -2.56
C ASP A 36 0.69 -4.03 -1.69
N GLY A 37 0.65 -3.82 -0.38
CA GLY A 37 1.08 -4.80 0.60
C GLY A 37 2.59 -5.02 0.69
N PHE A 38 3.41 -4.10 0.21
CA PHE A 38 4.87 -4.07 0.37
C PHE A 38 5.32 -2.62 0.64
N PRO A 39 6.33 -2.39 1.49
CA PRO A 39 7.08 -3.34 2.32
C PRO A 39 6.31 -3.79 3.58
N ARG A 40 6.60 -4.99 4.08
CA ARG A 40 6.00 -5.53 5.34
C ARG A 40 7.00 -5.70 6.48
N LYS A 41 8.28 -5.42 6.22
CA LYS A 41 9.40 -5.50 7.17
C LYS A 41 10.36 -4.34 6.94
N MET A 42 11.12 -3.98 7.97
CA MET A 42 12.02 -2.82 7.92
C MET A 42 13.16 -2.98 6.92
N ASP A 43 13.77 -4.16 6.87
CA ASP A 43 14.82 -4.50 5.90
C ASP A 43 14.34 -4.36 4.45
N GLN A 44 13.07 -4.68 4.18
CA GLN A 44 12.45 -4.46 2.87
C GLN A 44 12.25 -2.98 2.56
N ALA A 45 11.82 -2.19 3.55
CA ALA A 45 11.57 -0.76 3.37
C ALA A 45 12.87 -0.03 3.03
N LEU A 46 13.89 -0.19 3.87
CA LEU A 46 15.19 0.44 3.67
C LEU A 46 15.81 0.06 2.32
N LYS A 47 15.76 -1.23 1.97
CA LYS A 47 16.38 -1.71 0.74
C LYS A 47 15.61 -1.28 -0.52
N PHE A 48 14.29 -1.17 -0.45
CA PHE A 48 13.49 -0.66 -1.56
C PHE A 48 13.74 0.83 -1.82
N GLU A 49 13.86 1.63 -0.76
CA GLU A 49 14.17 3.06 -0.91
C GLU A 49 15.59 3.30 -1.42
N GLU A 50 16.56 2.47 -1.00
CA GLU A 50 17.94 2.51 -1.48
C GLU A 50 18.07 2.12 -2.96
N ASP A 51 17.49 0.98 -3.35
CA ASP A 51 17.75 0.37 -4.66
C ASP A 51 16.76 0.81 -5.75
N VAL A 52 15.55 1.24 -5.37
CA VAL A 52 14.45 1.51 -6.31
C VAL A 52 14.05 2.98 -6.30
N CYS A 53 13.38 3.44 -5.26
CA CYS A 53 13.01 4.84 -5.06
C CYS A 53 12.35 5.08 -3.70
N GLU A 54 12.45 6.32 -3.20
CA GLU A 54 11.61 6.79 -2.09
C GLU A 54 10.12 6.82 -2.47
N SER A 55 9.27 6.53 -1.49
CA SER A 55 7.82 6.63 -1.66
C SER A 55 7.36 8.09 -1.70
N SER A 56 6.51 8.44 -2.66
CA SER A 56 5.88 9.78 -2.72
C SER A 56 4.75 9.95 -1.70
N LEU A 57 4.04 8.87 -1.39
CA LEU A 57 2.93 8.82 -0.44
C LEU A 57 2.72 7.38 0.01
N VAL A 58 2.51 7.17 1.31
CA VAL A 58 2.07 5.90 1.89
C VAL A 58 0.64 6.05 2.38
N ILE A 59 -0.30 5.30 1.80
CA ILE A 59 -1.69 5.26 2.29
C ILE A 59 -1.82 4.13 3.29
N PHE A 60 -2.16 4.48 4.53
CA PHE A 60 -2.33 3.52 5.60
C PHE A 60 -3.81 3.34 5.96
N PHE A 61 -4.41 2.24 5.52
CA PHE A 61 -5.76 1.87 5.93
C PHE A 61 -5.77 1.27 7.33
N THR A 62 -6.57 1.86 8.21
CA THR A 62 -6.75 1.40 9.58
C THR A 62 -8.18 1.01 9.86
N THR A 63 -8.36 -0.02 10.67
CA THR A 63 -9.65 -0.44 11.23
C THR A 63 -9.37 -1.37 12.41
N THR A 64 -10.40 -1.82 13.11
CA THR A 64 -10.24 -2.71 14.27
C THR A 64 -9.94 -4.14 13.82
N GLU A 65 -9.25 -4.92 14.66
CA GLU A 65 -9.04 -6.35 14.39
C GLU A 65 -10.35 -7.12 14.26
N GLU A 66 -11.40 -6.71 14.97
CA GLU A 66 -12.74 -7.28 14.86
C GLU A 66 -13.32 -7.12 13.44
N VAL A 67 -13.24 -5.90 12.90
CA VAL A 67 -13.72 -5.61 11.53
C VAL A 67 -12.88 -6.38 10.50
N MET A 68 -11.55 -6.42 10.67
CA MET A 68 -10.67 -7.19 9.79
C MET A 68 -10.99 -8.69 9.84
N LEU A 69 -11.16 -9.26 11.03
CA LEU A 69 -11.46 -10.67 11.23
C LEU A 69 -12.78 -11.03 10.53
N LYS A 70 -13.84 -10.24 10.74
CA LYS A 70 -15.12 -10.44 10.08
C LYS A 70 -14.99 -10.42 8.55
N ARG A 71 -14.28 -9.44 7.99
CA ARG A 71 -14.04 -9.33 6.54
C ARG A 71 -13.23 -10.50 5.99
N LEU A 72 -12.21 -10.97 6.70
CA LEU A 72 -11.36 -12.09 6.27
C LEU A 72 -12.12 -13.42 6.30
N LEU A 73 -12.92 -13.66 7.35
CA LEU A 73 -13.74 -14.87 7.42
C LEU A 73 -14.79 -14.90 6.29
N GLU A 74 -15.45 -13.77 6.01
CA GLU A 74 -16.40 -13.69 4.90
C GLU A 74 -15.71 -13.91 3.55
N ARG A 75 -14.50 -13.38 3.38
CA ARG A 75 -13.70 -13.64 2.18
C ARG A 75 -13.33 -15.11 2.04
N GLY A 76 -12.97 -15.80 3.13
CA GLY A 76 -12.71 -17.24 3.11
C GLY A 76 -13.94 -18.03 2.61
N ARG A 77 -15.14 -17.64 3.06
CA ARG A 77 -16.41 -18.27 2.63
C ARG A 77 -16.75 -18.02 1.17
N THR A 78 -16.48 -16.82 0.66
CA THR A 78 -16.91 -16.40 -0.69
C THR A 78 -15.88 -16.69 -1.78
N SER A 79 -14.59 -16.74 -1.46
CA SER A 79 -13.49 -16.87 -2.44
C SER A 79 -12.81 -18.23 -2.47
N GLY A 80 -13.07 -19.10 -1.49
CA GLY A 80 -12.38 -20.40 -1.37
C GLY A 80 -10.92 -20.31 -0.92
N ARG A 81 -10.47 -19.18 -0.38
CA ARG A 81 -9.13 -19.03 0.19
C ARG A 81 -8.98 -19.84 1.49
N GLU A 82 -8.24 -20.95 1.41
CA GLU A 82 -8.02 -21.88 2.51
C GLU A 82 -7.29 -21.26 3.73
N ASP A 83 -6.50 -20.19 3.50
CA ASP A 83 -5.74 -19.50 4.54
C ASP A 83 -6.55 -18.45 5.31
N ASP A 84 -7.78 -18.15 4.90
CA ASP A 84 -8.70 -17.25 5.61
C ASP A 84 -9.50 -18.01 6.70
N ASN A 85 -8.79 -18.74 7.56
CA ASN A 85 -9.32 -19.39 8.76
C ASN A 85 -8.81 -18.70 10.04
N VAL A 86 -9.52 -18.86 11.15
CA VAL A 86 -9.23 -18.16 12.42
C VAL A 86 -7.76 -18.29 12.84
N LYS A 87 -7.20 -19.51 12.79
CA LYS A 87 -5.82 -19.78 13.22
C LYS A 87 -4.80 -19.01 12.37
N SER A 88 -4.96 -19.04 11.05
CA SER A 88 -4.09 -18.31 10.12
C SER A 88 -4.26 -16.79 10.24
N ILE A 89 -5.49 -16.31 10.40
CA ILE A 89 -5.79 -14.88 10.58
C ILE A 89 -5.14 -14.33 11.86
N THR A 90 -5.27 -15.04 12.99
CA THR A 90 -4.62 -14.63 14.24
C THR A 90 -3.11 -14.56 14.10
N LYS A 91 -2.48 -15.50 13.39
CA LYS A 91 -1.04 -15.45 13.10
C LYS A 91 -0.69 -14.23 12.23
N ARG A 92 -1.51 -13.92 11.22
CA ARG A 92 -1.33 -12.74 10.36
C ARG A 92 -1.41 -11.43 11.13
N PHE A 93 -2.33 -11.30 12.09
CA PHE A 93 -2.41 -10.11 12.95
C PHE A 93 -1.17 -9.94 13.83
N ARG A 94 -0.65 -11.03 14.41
CA ARG A 94 0.60 -10.98 15.19
C ARG A 94 1.77 -10.55 14.32
N THR A 95 1.99 -11.20 13.18
CA THR A 95 3.04 -10.81 12.24
C THR A 95 2.91 -9.36 11.79
N TYR A 96 1.69 -8.90 11.51
CA TYR A 96 1.43 -7.51 11.14
C TYR A 96 1.85 -6.54 12.24
N LYS A 97 1.46 -6.80 13.50
CA LYS A 97 1.86 -6.00 14.66
C LYS A 97 3.38 -6.01 14.88
N ASP A 98 4.00 -7.18 14.81
CA ASP A 98 5.41 -7.34 15.18
C ASP A 98 6.38 -6.86 14.08
N GLN A 99 5.98 -6.95 12.81
CA GLN A 99 6.88 -6.73 11.67
C GLN A 99 6.47 -5.56 10.78
N THR A 100 5.17 -5.35 10.58
CA THR A 100 4.66 -4.35 9.64
C THR A 100 4.37 -3.01 10.32
N MET A 101 3.87 -3.00 11.56
CA MET A 101 3.66 -1.74 12.29
C MET A 101 4.93 -0.89 12.44
N PRO A 102 6.12 -1.44 12.75
CA PRO A 102 7.35 -0.65 12.77
C PRO A 102 7.69 0.01 11.42
N VAL A 103 7.29 -0.60 10.30
CA VAL A 103 7.44 -0.01 8.96
C VAL A 103 6.52 1.18 8.79
N ILE A 104 5.28 1.07 9.26
CA ILE A 104 4.32 2.18 9.24
C ILE A 104 4.82 3.36 10.07
N GLU A 105 5.41 3.10 11.23
CA GLU A 105 5.98 4.12 12.12
C GLU A 105 7.24 4.80 11.55
N HIS A 106 7.92 4.15 10.60
CA HIS A 106 9.11 4.69 9.93
C HIS A 106 8.78 5.71 8.83
N TYR A 107 7.60 5.64 8.22
CA TYR A 107 7.24 6.52 7.12
C TYR A 107 6.70 7.89 7.59
N ASP A 108 7.42 8.95 7.27
CA ASP A 108 6.98 10.33 7.52
C ASP A 108 5.85 10.78 6.55
N LYS A 109 5.89 10.29 5.30
CA LYS A 109 4.96 10.64 4.20
C LYS A 109 3.70 9.77 4.22
N LEU A 110 3.06 9.64 5.38
CA LEU A 110 1.96 8.70 5.62
C LEU A 110 0.60 9.40 5.76
N HIS A 111 -0.38 8.97 4.96
CA HIS A 111 -1.78 9.38 5.11
C HIS A 111 -2.63 8.23 5.64
N LYS A 112 -3.13 8.40 6.87
CA LYS A 112 -3.95 7.40 7.56
C LYS A 112 -5.43 7.57 7.19
N ILE A 113 -6.05 6.49 6.73
CA ILE A 113 -7.48 6.44 6.37
C ILE A 113 -8.18 5.41 7.24
N ASP A 114 -9.25 5.82 7.93
CA ASP A 114 -10.17 4.87 8.57
C ASP A 114 -10.97 4.14 7.51
N SER A 115 -10.75 2.82 7.44
CA SER A 115 -11.35 1.89 6.50
C SER A 115 -12.58 1.15 7.06
N THR A 116 -13.11 1.60 8.20
CA THR A 116 -14.32 1.05 8.84
C THR A 116 -15.60 1.47 8.11
N ALA A 117 -15.58 2.63 7.44
CA ALA A 117 -16.68 3.17 6.63
C ALA A 117 -16.96 2.32 5.37
N SER A 118 -17.96 2.74 4.57
CA SER A 118 -18.30 2.08 3.30
C SER A 118 -17.19 2.21 2.27
N VAL A 119 -17.17 1.32 1.28
CA VAL A 119 -16.17 1.31 0.20
C VAL A 119 -16.13 2.66 -0.52
N GLU A 120 -17.29 3.27 -0.78
CA GLU A 120 -17.42 4.55 -1.47
C GLU A 120 -16.76 5.68 -0.68
N VAL A 121 -16.98 5.71 0.64
CA VAL A 121 -16.37 6.72 1.54
C VAL A 121 -14.86 6.56 1.61
N VAL A 122 -14.38 5.32 1.78
CA VAL A 122 -12.94 5.02 1.85
C VAL A 122 -12.26 5.34 0.52
N HIS A 123 -12.88 4.96 -0.59
CA HIS A 123 -12.40 5.24 -1.94
C HIS A 123 -12.34 6.74 -2.22
N ALA A 124 -13.36 7.51 -1.83
CA ALA A 124 -13.38 8.96 -2.00
C ALA A 124 -12.21 9.63 -1.25
N LYS A 125 -11.97 9.23 0.01
CA LYS A 125 -10.84 9.74 0.81
C LYS A 125 -9.49 9.39 0.17
N ALA A 126 -9.29 8.13 -0.23
CA ALA A 126 -8.05 7.69 -0.87
C ALA A 126 -7.82 8.44 -2.19
N SER A 127 -8.86 8.57 -3.02
CA SER A 127 -8.82 9.29 -4.29
C SER A 127 -8.47 10.77 -4.08
N GLN A 128 -9.04 11.41 -3.07
CA GLN A 128 -8.73 12.80 -2.74
C GLN A 128 -7.24 12.98 -2.40
N SER A 129 -6.67 12.08 -1.59
CA SER A 129 -5.25 12.14 -1.22
C SER A 129 -4.33 12.01 -2.45
N ILE A 130 -4.64 11.07 -3.35
CA ILE A 130 -3.88 10.85 -4.58
C ILE A 130 -4.03 12.04 -5.55
N ASN A 131 -5.23 12.59 -5.69
CA ASN A 131 -5.48 13.74 -6.56
C ASN A 131 -4.75 15.00 -6.09
N LYS A 132 -4.69 15.25 -4.77
CA LYS A 132 -3.87 16.33 -4.21
C LYS A 132 -2.39 16.15 -4.58
N LEU A 133 -1.85 14.94 -4.42
CA LEU A 133 -0.47 14.62 -4.79
C LEU A 133 -0.22 14.88 -6.29
N PHE A 134 -1.15 14.48 -7.17
CA PHE A 134 -1.04 14.72 -8.60
C PHE A 134 -1.15 16.20 -8.99
N ALA A 135 -1.84 17.01 -8.19
CA ALA A 135 -1.88 18.46 -8.35
C ALA A 135 -0.62 19.17 -7.82
N GLY A 136 0.40 18.45 -7.35
CA GLY A 136 1.67 19.00 -6.88
C GLY A 136 1.73 19.33 -5.39
N ALA A 137 0.75 18.89 -4.60
CA ALA A 137 0.78 19.03 -3.14
C ALA A 137 1.91 18.17 -2.54
N SER A 138 2.58 18.68 -1.49
CA SER A 138 3.57 17.89 -0.74
C SER A 138 2.88 16.78 0.05
N ALA A 139 3.58 15.69 0.34
CA ALA A 139 3.03 14.57 1.11
C ALA A 139 2.50 15.02 2.48
N GLU A 140 3.15 16.00 3.15
CA GLU A 140 2.66 16.52 4.43
C GLU A 140 1.30 17.21 4.29
N SER A 141 1.08 17.94 3.19
CA SER A 141 -0.19 18.63 2.91
C SER A 141 -1.32 17.70 2.41
N VAL A 142 -0.95 16.51 1.93
CA VAL A 142 -1.88 15.44 1.58
C VAL A 142 -2.34 14.69 2.84
N ALA A 143 -1.44 14.55 3.82
CA ALA A 143 -1.69 13.85 5.07
C ALA A 143 -2.63 14.62 6.03
N ALA A 144 -2.67 15.95 5.92
CA ALA A 144 -3.56 16.87 6.67
C ALA A 144 -4.98 16.97 6.09
#